data_AF-U5U173-F1
#
_entry.id   AF-U5U173-F1
#
_cell.length_a   1.000
_cell.length_b   1.000
_cell.length_c   1.000
_cell.angle_alpha   90.00
_cell.angle_beta   90.00
_cell.angle_gamma   90.00
#
_symmetry.space_group_name_H-M   'P 1'
#
loop_
_entity.id
_entity.type
_entity.pdbx_description
1 polymer ?
#
loop_
_entity_poly.entity_id
_entity_poly.type
_entity_poly.pdbx_seq_one_letter_code
_entity_poly.pdbx_strand_id
1 'polypeptide(L)' 'GALDFGLVVDSSVIIVENSVRRIGHDNEHGGKTPIVDIVRDAAVEVRKPTMFGELIIMIVFLPILLLEGVEGKMFHPMA' A
#
# COMPACT_ATOMS: atom_id res chain seq x y z
N GLY A 1 8.56 11.26 -8.92
CA GLY A 1 7.29 11.03 -9.62
C GLY A 1 6.92 9.55 -9.69
N ALA A 2 7.61 8.75 -10.51
CA ALA A 2 7.22 7.36 -10.78
C ALA A 2 7.23 6.41 -9.56
N LEU A 3 8.17 6.60 -8.62
CA LEU A 3 8.26 5.78 -7.40
C LEU A 3 7.04 5.96 -6.48
N ASP A 4 6.58 7.19 -6.32
CA ASP A 4 5.43 7.55 -5.47
C ASP A 4 4.12 6.99 -6.04
N PHE A 5 3.89 7.18 -7.35
CA PHE A 5 2.75 6.56 -8.02
C PHE A 5 2.79 5.03 -7.98
N GLY A 6 3.98 4.43 -8.11
CA GLY A 6 4.14 2.97 -7.98
C GLY A 6 3.68 2.47 -6.62
N LEU A 7 4.06 3.15 -5.54
CA LEU A 7 3.71 2.77 -4.17
C LEU A 7 2.22 2.98 -3.85
N VAL A 8 1.65 4.09 -4.29
CA VAL A 8 0.23 4.41 -4.08
C VAL A 8 -0.68 3.46 -4.88
N VAL A 9 -0.31 3.15 -6.13
CA VAL A 9 -1.06 2.23 -6.99
C VAL A 9 -0.94 0.79 -6.49
N ASP A 10 0.25 0.34 -6.09
CA ASP A 10 0.46 -1.01 -5.54
C ASP A 10 -0.45 -1.28 -4.33
N SER A 11 -0.44 -0.36 -3.36
CA SER A 11 -1.27 -0.43 -2.16
C SER A 11 -2.78 -0.49 -2.49
N SER A 12 -3.21 0.27 -3.49
CA SER A 12 -4.61 0.30 -3.93
C SER A 12 -5.02 -1.01 -4.63
N VAL A 13 -4.15 -1.53 -5.50
CA VAL A 13 -4.40 -2.76 -6.26
C VAL A 13 -4.49 -3.97 -5.32
N ILE A 14 -3.63 -4.06 -4.30
CA ILE A 14 -3.67 -5.15 -3.31
C ILE A 14 -5.02 -5.19 -2.57
N ILE A 15 -5.56 -4.03 -2.16
CA ILE A 15 -6.86 -3.96 -1.47
C ILE A 15 -8.00 -4.38 -2.41
N VAL A 16 -7.98 -3.91 -3.66
CA VAL A 16 -9.00 -4.25 -4.66
C VAL A 16 -8.96 -5.74 -4.97
N GLU A 17 -7.78 -6.32 -5.19
CA GLU A 17 -7.63 -7.74 -5.51
C GLU A 17 -8.12 -8.64 -4.36
N ASN A 18 -7.75 -8.34 -3.11
CA ASN A 18 -8.23 -9.12 -1.96
C ASN A 18 -9.75 -8.99 -1.75
N SER A 19 -10.30 -7.80 -1.98
CA SER A 19 -11.74 -7.54 -1.90
C SER A 19 -12.50 -8.33 -2.96
N VAL A 20 -12.07 -8.25 -4.23
CA VAL A 20 -12.69 -8.97 -5.35
C VAL A 20 -12.58 -10.49 -5.14
N ARG A 21 -11.43 -10.98 -4.68
CA ARG A 21 -11.22 -12.41 -4.35
C ARG A 21 -12.23 -12.91 -3.32
N ARG A 22 -12.43 -12.16 -2.24
CA ARG A 22 -13.37 -12.54 -1.17
C ARG A 22 -14.83 -12.43 -1.60
N ILE A 23 -15.20 -11.42 -2.40
CA ILE A 23 -16.54 -11.31 -2.98
C ILE A 23 -16.83 -12.49 -3.90
N GLY A 24 -15.85 -12.89 -4.73
CA GLY A 24 -15.94 -14.10 -5.56
C GLY A 24 -16.22 -15.35 -4.72
N HIS A 25 -15.42 -15.55 -3.67
CA HIS A 25 -15.63 -16.66 -2.73
C HIS A 25 -17.02 -16.64 -2.05
N ASP A 26 -17.51 -15.48 -1.56
CA ASP A 26 -18.83 -15.41 -0.93
C ASP A 26 -19.97 -15.72 -1.93
N ASN A 27 -19.85 -15.21 -3.17
CA ASN A 27 -20.81 -15.49 -4.24
C ASN A 27 -20.89 -16.99 -4.57
N GLU A 28 -19.76 -17.70 -4.59
CA GLU A 28 -19.73 -19.17 -4.77
C GLU A 28 -20.42 -19.91 -3.62
N HIS A 29 -20.46 -19.32 -2.42
CA HIS A 29 -21.08 -19.89 -1.21
C HIS A 29 -22.49 -19.36 -0.92
N GLY A 30 -23.12 -18.71 -1.90
CA GLY A 30 -24.52 -18.28 -1.83
C GLY A 30 -24.75 -16.81 -1.50
N GLY A 31 -23.71 -15.97 -1.53
CA GLY A 31 -23.83 -14.50 -1.63
C GLY A 31 -24.63 -13.85 -0.51
N LYS A 32 -24.37 -14.25 0.75
CA LYS A 32 -25.16 -13.80 1.91
C LYS A 32 -24.50 -12.66 2.67
N THR A 33 -23.21 -12.45 2.48
CA THR A 33 -22.45 -11.47 3.25
C THR A 33 -22.55 -10.10 2.59
N PRO A 34 -22.88 -9.03 3.33
CA PRO A 34 -22.86 -7.68 2.79
C PRO A 34 -21.47 -7.32 2.25
N ILE A 35 -21.41 -6.76 1.03
CA ILE A 35 -20.15 -6.38 0.37
C ILE A 35 -19.30 -5.47 1.27
N VAL A 36 -19.93 -4.56 2.01
CA VAL A 36 -19.26 -3.66 2.97
C VAL A 36 -18.46 -4.44 4.02
N ASP A 37 -19.00 -5.53 4.55
CA ASP A 37 -18.33 -6.35 5.57
C ASP A 37 -17.17 -7.12 4.96
N ILE A 38 -17.35 -7.65 3.73
CA ILE A 38 -16.30 -8.34 2.99
C ILE A 38 -15.12 -7.40 2.71
N VAL A 39 -15.39 -6.18 2.24
CA VAL A 39 -14.34 -5.18 1.96
C VAL A 39 -13.66 -4.73 3.25
N ARG A 40 -14.41 -4.55 4.34
CA ARG A 40 -13.84 -4.20 5.65
C ARG A 40 -12.86 -5.27 6.12
N ASP A 41 -13.24 -6.53 6.05
CA ASP A 41 -12.38 -7.64 6.46
C ASP A 41 -11.17 -7.80 5.54
N ALA A 42 -11.37 -7.61 4.23
CA ALA A 42 -10.29 -7.60 3.26
C ALA A 42 -9.26 -6.49 3.56
N ALA A 43 -9.74 -5.30 3.89
CA ALA A 43 -8.88 -4.17 4.25
C ALA A 43 -8.11 -4.42 5.56
N VAL A 44 -8.74 -5.03 6.58
CA VAL A 44 -8.08 -5.35 7.86
C VAL A 44 -6.97 -6.40 7.69
N GLU A 45 -7.19 -7.40 6.84
CA GLU A 45 -6.20 -8.43 6.52
C GLU A 45 -4.97 -7.86 5.82
N VAL A 46 -5.19 -7.00 4.82
CA VAL A 46 -4.13 -6.37 4.01
C VAL A 46 -3.40 -5.26 4.77
N ARG A 47 -4.03 -4.65 5.77
CA ARG A 47 -3.44 -3.53 6.53
C ARG A 47 -2.10 -3.88 7.18
N LYS A 48 -1.97 -5.05 7.80
CA LYS A 48 -0.74 -5.46 8.49
C LYS A 48 0.48 -5.54 7.56
N PRO A 49 0.44 -6.30 6.44
CA PRO A 49 1.59 -6.39 5.54
C PRO A 49 1.90 -5.06 4.84
N THR A 50 0.89 -4.30 4.38
CA THR A 50 1.12 -3.00 3.72
C THR A 50 1.79 -1.98 4.65
N MET A 51 1.35 -1.89 5.91
CA MET A 51 1.96 -0.96 6.88
C MET A 51 3.42 -1.31 7.19
N PHE A 52 3.79 -2.59 7.20
CA PHE A 52 5.19 -2.99 7.38
C PHE A 52 6.07 -2.53 6.21
N GLY A 53 5.57 -2.64 4.97
CA GLY A 53 6.25 -2.15 3.79
C GLY A 53 6.47 -0.63 3.82
N GLU A 54 5.40 0.12 4.11
CA GLU A 54 5.47 1.58 4.28
C GLU A 54 6.45 1.99 5.38
N LEU A 55 6.48 1.27 6.51
CA LEU A 55 7.40 1.54 7.61
C LEU A 55 8.87 1.35 7.18
N ILE A 56 9.17 0.29 6.42
CA ILE A 56 10.53 0.04 5.91
C ILE A 56 10.96 1.17 4.98
N ILE A 57 10.09 1.55 4.04
CA ILE A 57 10.35 2.67 3.13
C ILE A 57 10.56 3.96 3.92
N MET A 58 9.71 4.23 4.91
CA MET A 58 9.87 5.39 5.79
C MET A 58 11.23 5.36 6.52
N ILE A 59 11.65 4.23 7.09
CA ILE A 59 12.95 4.10 7.76
C ILE A 59 14.13 4.34 6.80
N VAL A 60 14.02 3.94 5.54
CA VAL A 60 15.06 4.17 4.52
C VAL A 60 15.08 5.63 4.06
N PHE A 61 13.91 6.27 3.91
CA PHE A 61 13.80 7.65 3.43
C PHE A 61 14.00 8.71 4.52
N LEU A 62 13.66 8.39 5.79
CA LEU A 62 13.87 9.28 6.93
C LEU A 62 15.31 9.80 7.05
N PRO A 63 16.38 8.98 6.98
CA PRO A 63 17.75 9.49 7.04
C PRO A 63 18.11 10.33 5.81
N ILE A 64 17.57 10.01 4.62
CA ILE A 64 17.76 10.80 3.40
C ILE A 64 17.17 12.22 3.58
N LEU A 65 16.04 12.32 4.28
CA LEU A 65 15.35 13.59 4.54
C LEU A 65 15.98 14.39 5.69
N LEU A 66 16.63 13.70 6.65
CA LEU A 66 17.37 14.31 7.77
C LEU A 66 18.80 14.74 7.40
N LEU A 67 19.33 14.29 6.26
CA LEU A 67 20.59 14.74 5.69
C LEU A 67 20.43 16.15 5.08
N GLU A 68 20.29 17.18 5.94
CA GLU A 68 20.34 18.60 5.54
C GLU A 68 21.78 19.14 5.31
N GLY A 69 22.81 18.27 5.27
CA GLY A 69 24.21 18.69 5.10
C GLY A 69 24.84 18.26 3.77
N VAL A 70 25.28 19.24 2.96
CA VAL A 70 26.19 19.22 1.77
C VAL A 70 25.94 18.21 0.63
N GLU A 71 25.38 17.02 0.86
CA GLU A 71 25.07 16.01 -0.19
C GLU A 71 23.68 16.20 -0.84
N GLY A 72 22.82 17.07 -0.31
CA GLY A 72 21.51 17.42 -0.92
C GLY A 72 21.61 18.13 -2.28
N LYS A 73 22.79 18.66 -2.65
CA LYS A 73 23.02 19.31 -3.96
C LYS A 73 23.42 18.32 -5.08
N MET A 74 23.86 17.10 -4.76
CA MET A 74 24.22 16.10 -5.79
C MET A 74 23.03 15.24 -6.25
N PHE A 75 21.95 15.17 -5.47
CA PHE A 75 20.73 14.45 -5.83
C PHE A 75 19.62 15.34 -6.42
N HIS A 76 19.84 16.65 -6.47
CA HIS A 76 18.92 17.60 -7.12
C HIS A 76 18.69 17.37 -8.63
N PRO A 77 19.62 16.81 -9.44
CA PRO A 77 19.37 16.55 -10.86
C PRO A 77 18.80 15.15 -11.13
N MET A 78 18.49 14.36 -10.10
CA MET A 78 17.86 13.03 -10.21
C MET A 78 16.37 13.06 -9.81
N ALA A 79 15.77 14.26 -9.70
CA ALA A 79 14.35 14.50 -9.49
C ALA A 79 13.68 15.03 -10.76
#